data_AF-A0A949F745-F1
#
_entry.id   AF-A0A949F745-F1
#
_cell.length_a   1.000
_cell.length_b   1.000
_cell.length_c   1.000
_cell.angle_alpha   90.00
_cell.angle_beta   90.00
_cell.angle_gamma   90.00
#
_symmetry.space_group_name_H-M   'P 1'
#
loop_
_entity.id
_entity.type
_entity.pdbx_description
1 polymer ?
#
loop_
_entity_poly.entity_id
_entity_poly.type
_entity_poly.pdbx_seq_one_letter_code
_entity_poly.pdbx_strand_id
1 'polypeptide(L)'
;MVILGVATPFVHDPSAAILVNGKVVAACDEERLIRKKHAMGYLPIKAVKFCLKKAGLKPSDIDAVAFPWSHDIYREKKSEYFWRCLGPRTSYAVKALMREKARLRGKEEKLDAILDKCGIPKERVKIYFIEHHLAHASSAYHLSGMKDCAIMSIDGAGEFTSTLFAKSENGSVKKIREIILPDSLGFFYATITEYLGFETNDGEYKVMGMAPYGDPSKVDMNRVIRYTDKSFRCNDDYVWVTRSRRYDKNKVFSKKMVEDWGPPRKGDALQEPYIHIAAATQKALEDITLKLMEDHLTDTLKETNGRLCFAGGVALNVKLNKRLLEHPLVKELFVQPAANDSGTALGAATYVANKLGERITPMEHVYLGPEYSNDEIKSTLDTYKIPYE
;
A
#
# COMPACT_ATOMS: atom_id res chain seq x y z
N MET A 1 3.13 -15.75 21.39
CA MET A 1 3.57 -16.36 20.13
C MET A 1 4.55 -15.44 19.43
N VAL A 2 5.40 -16.00 18.58
CA VAL A 2 6.32 -15.29 17.69
C VAL A 2 5.77 -15.36 16.26
N ILE A 3 5.43 -14.22 15.68
CA ILE A 3 4.85 -14.13 14.35
C ILE A 3 5.72 -13.26 13.44
N LEU A 4 6.15 -13.84 12.32
CA LEU A 4 6.90 -13.13 11.28
C LEU A 4 5.95 -12.70 10.16
N GLY A 5 5.80 -11.40 9.96
CA GLY A 5 5.16 -10.81 8.78
C GLY A 5 6.19 -10.58 7.66
N VAL A 6 5.81 -10.90 6.42
CA VAL A 6 6.67 -10.74 5.23
C VAL A 6 5.88 -10.12 4.10
N ALA A 7 6.24 -8.91 3.64
CA ALA A 7 5.48 -8.18 2.63
C ALA A 7 5.66 -8.71 1.19
N THR A 8 4.62 -8.53 0.37
CA THR A 8 4.47 -8.95 -1.04
C THR A 8 3.52 -7.96 -1.75
N PRO A 9 3.53 -7.83 -3.09
CA PRO A 9 4.32 -8.60 -4.06
C PRO A 9 5.72 -8.02 -4.23
N PHE A 10 6.73 -8.90 -4.35
CA PHE A 10 8.15 -8.57 -4.58
C PHE A 10 8.42 -7.90 -5.95
N VAL A 11 7.58 -6.94 -6.34
CA VAL A 11 7.81 -5.96 -7.39
C VAL A 11 8.49 -4.76 -6.76
N HIS A 12 7.97 -4.25 -5.63
CA HIS A 12 8.51 -3.13 -4.85
C HIS A 12 8.28 -3.35 -3.34
N ASP A 13 8.95 -2.52 -2.52
CA ASP A 13 8.81 -2.38 -1.07
C ASP A 13 8.83 -3.68 -0.24
N PRO A 14 9.72 -4.67 -0.53
CA PRO A 14 9.85 -5.85 0.32
C PRO A 14 10.30 -5.45 1.73
N SER A 15 9.59 -5.96 2.74
CA SER A 15 9.84 -5.69 4.16
C SER A 15 9.54 -6.91 5.01
N ALA A 16 9.96 -6.85 6.27
CA ALA A 16 9.60 -7.83 7.29
C ALA A 16 9.28 -7.15 8.62
N ALA A 17 8.45 -7.79 9.42
CA ALA A 17 8.14 -7.37 10.78
C ALA A 17 8.00 -8.60 11.69
N ILE A 18 8.43 -8.50 12.95
CA ILE A 18 8.30 -9.57 13.93
C ILE A 18 7.53 -9.10 15.15
N LEU A 19 6.53 -9.89 15.53
CA LEU A 19 5.75 -9.71 16.73
C LEU A 19 6.11 -10.79 17.74
N VAL A 20 6.18 -10.40 19.01
CA VAL A 20 6.35 -11.32 20.14
C VAL A 20 5.26 -11.01 21.16
N ASN A 21 4.36 -11.96 21.38
CA ASN A 21 3.24 -11.86 22.33
C ASN A 21 2.42 -10.57 22.12
N GLY A 22 1.98 -10.32 20.89
CA GLY A 22 1.17 -9.15 20.53
C GLY A 22 1.93 -7.82 20.45
N LYS A 23 3.23 -7.77 20.74
CA LYS A 23 4.04 -6.55 20.62
C LYS A 23 4.92 -6.58 19.37
N VAL A 24 4.93 -5.50 18.59
CA VAL A 24 5.88 -5.33 17.49
C VAL A 24 7.28 -5.10 18.08
N VAL A 25 8.23 -5.98 17.78
CA VAL A 25 9.60 -5.92 18.31
C VAL A 25 10.56 -5.33 17.29
N ALA A 26 10.39 -5.65 16.01
CA ALA A 26 11.20 -5.10 14.93
C ALA A 26 10.40 -5.06 13.63
N ALA A 27 10.71 -4.08 12.78
CA ALA A 27 10.22 -3.98 11.42
C ALA A 27 11.24 -3.22 10.57
N CYS A 28 11.45 -3.67 9.34
CA CYS A 28 12.42 -3.03 8.45
C CYS A 28 12.13 -3.28 6.98
N ASP A 29 12.37 -2.26 6.17
CA ASP A 29 12.32 -2.33 4.71
C ASP A 29 13.66 -2.82 4.17
N GLU A 30 13.64 -3.75 3.22
CA GLU A 30 14.86 -4.33 2.63
C GLU A 30 15.74 -3.23 2.00
N GLU A 31 15.13 -2.20 1.40
CA GLU A 31 15.83 -1.09 0.75
C GLU A 31 16.83 -0.39 1.69
N ARG A 32 16.51 -0.29 2.98
CA ARG A 32 17.37 0.34 3.99
C ARG A 32 18.65 -0.46 4.22
N LEU A 33 18.57 -1.79 4.05
CA LEU A 33 19.65 -2.75 4.33
C LEU A 33 20.46 -3.11 3.07
N ILE A 34 19.86 -3.03 1.88
CA ILE A 34 20.55 -3.27 0.61
C ILE A 34 20.95 -1.98 -0.13
N ARG A 35 20.48 -0.82 0.35
CA ARG A 35 20.75 0.52 -0.21
C ARG A 35 20.28 0.67 -1.66
N LYS A 36 19.22 -0.06 -2.03
CA LYS A 36 18.57 0.03 -3.34
C LYS A 36 17.13 0.46 -3.13
N LYS A 37 16.81 1.66 -3.58
CA LYS A 37 15.50 2.30 -3.44
C LYS A 37 14.39 1.38 -3.97
N HIS A 38 13.30 1.24 -3.22
CA HIS A 38 12.17 0.33 -3.40
C HIS A 38 12.52 -1.16 -3.45
N ALA A 39 13.80 -1.52 -3.37
CA ALA A 39 14.30 -2.89 -3.46
C ALA A 39 13.57 -3.71 -4.55
N MET A 40 13.40 -3.11 -5.74
CA MET A 40 12.58 -3.67 -6.82
C MET A 40 13.04 -5.08 -7.21
N GLY A 41 12.16 -6.07 -7.09
CA GLY A 41 12.46 -7.47 -7.42
C GLY A 41 13.30 -8.23 -6.38
N TYR A 42 13.63 -7.63 -5.23
CA TYR A 42 14.37 -8.30 -4.16
C TYR A 42 13.42 -9.02 -3.18
N LEU A 43 13.95 -10.04 -2.51
CA LEU A 43 13.30 -10.70 -1.38
C LEU A 43 13.77 -10.02 -0.07
N PRO A 44 12.92 -9.93 0.97
CA PRO A 44 13.25 -9.27 2.25
C PRO A 44 14.17 -10.12 3.14
N ILE A 45 15.27 -10.66 2.59
CA ILE A 45 16.15 -11.58 3.31
C ILE A 45 16.92 -10.85 4.41
N LYS A 46 17.44 -9.65 4.14
CA LYS A 46 18.14 -8.88 5.18
C LYS A 46 17.16 -8.37 6.22
N ALA A 47 15.96 -7.96 5.82
CA ALA A 47 14.91 -7.50 6.72
C ALA A 47 14.46 -8.59 7.68
N VAL A 48 14.21 -9.82 7.20
CA VAL A 48 13.88 -10.96 8.08
C VAL A 48 15.02 -11.27 9.05
N LYS A 49 16.26 -11.36 8.56
CA LYS A 49 17.44 -11.61 9.41
C LYS A 49 17.64 -10.50 10.45
N PHE A 50 17.43 -9.25 10.06
CA PHE A 50 17.45 -8.11 10.97
C PHE A 50 16.38 -8.26 12.06
N CYS A 51 15.13 -8.57 11.70
CA CYS A 51 14.05 -8.70 12.67
C CYS A 51 14.33 -9.81 13.69
N LEU A 52 14.81 -10.97 13.24
CA LEU A 52 15.23 -12.06 14.12
C LEU A 52 16.36 -11.64 15.06
N LYS A 53 17.41 -10.99 14.52
CA LYS A 53 18.54 -10.51 15.32
C LYS A 53 18.09 -9.48 16.37
N LYS A 54 17.28 -8.49 15.97
CA LYS A 54 16.78 -7.42 16.85
C LYS A 54 15.89 -7.98 17.96
N ALA A 55 15.12 -9.02 17.68
CA ALA A 55 14.29 -9.70 18.67
C ALA A 55 15.07 -10.69 19.55
N GLY A 56 16.34 -10.99 19.26
CA GLY A 56 17.12 -12.00 19.96
C GLY A 56 16.63 -13.44 19.72
N LEU A 57 15.98 -13.68 18.58
CA LEU A 57 15.31 -14.95 18.27
C LEU A 57 16.07 -15.75 17.21
N LYS A 58 16.02 -17.07 17.33
CA LYS A 58 16.47 -18.00 16.30
C LYS A 58 15.35 -18.22 15.28
N PRO A 59 15.69 -18.59 14.03
CA PRO A 59 14.68 -18.96 13.03
C PRO A 59 13.71 -20.05 13.49
N SER A 60 14.15 -20.96 14.37
CA SER A 60 13.34 -22.04 14.95
C SER A 60 12.31 -21.57 15.97
N ASP A 61 12.39 -20.32 16.43
CA ASP A 61 11.53 -19.78 17.48
C ASP A 61 10.26 -19.12 16.89
N ILE A 62 10.14 -19.06 15.56
CA ILE A 62 8.96 -18.55 14.87
C ILE A 62 7.83 -19.59 14.97
N ASP A 63 6.66 -19.18 15.46
CA ASP A 63 5.46 -20.03 15.53
C ASP A 63 4.64 -19.95 14.22
N ALA A 64 4.56 -18.75 13.65
CA ALA A 64 3.75 -18.49 12.46
C ALA A 64 4.40 -17.48 11.51
N VAL A 65 4.12 -17.64 10.23
CA VAL A 65 4.51 -16.70 9.16
C VAL A 65 3.24 -16.13 8.55
N ALA A 66 3.12 -14.81 8.50
CA ALA A 66 2.00 -14.08 7.95
C ALA A 66 2.39 -13.42 6.62
N PHE A 67 1.66 -13.75 5.56
CA PHE A 67 1.95 -13.33 4.20
C PHE A 67 0.73 -12.60 3.60
N PRO A 68 0.83 -11.30 3.26
CA PRO A 68 -0.27 -10.47 2.75
C PRO A 68 -0.57 -10.75 1.27
N TRP A 69 -0.90 -11.99 0.95
CA TRP A 69 -1.52 -12.33 -0.31
C TRP A 69 -2.45 -13.54 -0.16
N SER A 70 -3.74 -13.41 -0.49
CA SER A 70 -4.71 -14.49 -0.32
C SER A 70 -5.09 -15.20 -1.61
N HIS A 71 -5.40 -16.50 -1.50
CA HIS A 71 -6.04 -17.29 -2.54
C HIS A 71 -7.54 -17.00 -2.66
N ASP A 72 -8.19 -16.64 -1.55
CA ASP A 72 -9.65 -16.62 -1.46
C ASP A 72 -10.25 -15.50 -2.31
N ILE A 73 -9.63 -14.32 -2.27
CA ILE A 73 -10.04 -13.16 -3.07
C ILE A 73 -10.01 -13.44 -4.57
N TYR A 74 -9.08 -14.29 -5.04
CA TYR A 74 -9.03 -14.68 -6.45
C TYR A 74 -10.23 -15.52 -6.85
N ARG A 75 -10.80 -16.29 -5.93
CA ARG A 75 -12.01 -17.08 -6.16
C ARG A 75 -13.27 -16.21 -6.05
N GLU A 76 -13.32 -15.36 -5.03
CA GLU A 76 -14.47 -14.53 -4.71
C GLU A 76 -14.74 -13.43 -5.76
N LYS A 77 -13.70 -12.72 -6.19
CA LYS A 77 -13.84 -11.53 -7.06
C LYS A 77 -13.58 -11.80 -8.53
N LYS A 78 -13.25 -13.04 -8.90
CA LYS A 78 -12.86 -13.42 -10.26
C LYS A 78 -13.86 -12.98 -11.32
N SER A 79 -15.12 -13.31 -11.09
CA SER A 79 -16.21 -13.06 -12.03
C SER A 79 -16.50 -11.57 -12.15
N GLU A 80 -16.50 -10.85 -11.03
CA GLU A 80 -16.65 -9.39 -11.02
C GLU A 80 -15.51 -8.72 -11.81
N TYR A 81 -14.26 -9.10 -11.53
CA TYR A 81 -13.09 -8.58 -12.25
C TYR A 81 -13.14 -8.90 -13.74
N PHE A 82 -13.56 -10.12 -14.11
CA PHE A 82 -13.72 -10.52 -15.50
C PHE A 82 -14.68 -9.60 -16.24
N TRP A 83 -15.89 -9.40 -15.70
CA TRP A 83 -16.91 -8.54 -16.32
C TRP A 83 -16.47 -7.09 -16.38
N ARG A 84 -15.80 -6.59 -15.33
CA ARG A 84 -15.28 -5.21 -15.31
C ARG A 84 -14.15 -4.97 -16.29
N CYS A 85 -13.42 -6.01 -16.68
CA CYS A 85 -12.35 -5.91 -17.67
C CYS A 85 -12.82 -6.25 -19.10
N LEU A 86 -14.03 -6.78 -19.28
CA LEU A 86 -14.53 -7.15 -20.61
C LEU A 86 -14.70 -5.90 -21.49
N GLY A 87 -14.30 -6.00 -22.76
CA GLY A 87 -14.26 -4.87 -23.69
C GLY A 87 -12.83 -4.30 -23.81
N PRO A 88 -12.55 -3.06 -23.36
CA PRO A 88 -11.23 -2.41 -23.54
C PRO A 88 -10.04 -3.20 -22.96
N ARG A 89 -10.29 -4.04 -21.94
CA ARG A 89 -9.27 -4.82 -21.21
C ARG A 89 -9.49 -6.33 -21.32
N THR A 90 -10.14 -6.83 -22.37
CA THR A 90 -10.48 -8.27 -22.50
C THR A 90 -9.28 -9.20 -22.27
N SER A 91 -8.07 -8.82 -22.71
CA SER A 91 -6.86 -9.62 -22.46
C SER A 91 -6.51 -9.78 -20.97
N TYR A 92 -6.86 -8.81 -20.12
CA TYR A 92 -6.69 -8.88 -18.67
C TYR A 92 -7.75 -9.79 -18.03
N ALA A 93 -8.99 -9.71 -18.50
CA ALA A 93 -10.09 -10.59 -18.09
C ALA A 93 -9.72 -12.07 -18.33
N VAL A 94 -9.28 -12.41 -19.55
CA VAL A 94 -8.86 -13.77 -19.92
C VAL A 94 -7.65 -14.22 -19.09
N LYS A 95 -6.64 -13.37 -18.88
CA LYS A 95 -5.47 -13.70 -18.06
C LYS A 95 -5.83 -13.97 -16.60
N ALA A 96 -6.78 -13.24 -16.03
CA ALA A 96 -7.26 -13.50 -14.67
C ALA A 96 -7.91 -14.88 -14.55
N LEU A 97 -8.60 -15.36 -15.59
CA LEU A 97 -9.15 -16.72 -15.62
C LEU A 97 -8.07 -17.80 -15.65
N MET A 98 -7.02 -17.60 -16.47
CA MET A 98 -6.05 -18.64 -16.80
C MET A 98 -4.80 -18.67 -15.91
N ARG A 99 -4.39 -17.55 -15.30
CA ARG A 99 -3.07 -17.41 -14.65
C ARG A 99 -3.09 -17.36 -13.13
N GLU A 100 -4.25 -17.55 -12.50
CA GLU A 100 -4.42 -17.51 -11.04
C GLU A 100 -3.46 -18.47 -10.33
N LYS A 101 -3.56 -19.78 -10.61
CA LYS A 101 -2.72 -20.82 -9.97
C LYS A 101 -1.22 -20.55 -10.16
N ALA A 102 -0.82 -20.14 -11.36
CA ALA A 102 0.59 -19.86 -11.66
C ALA A 102 1.13 -18.64 -10.90
N ARG A 103 0.31 -17.58 -10.73
CA ARG A 103 0.69 -16.39 -9.94
C ARG A 103 0.88 -16.71 -8.47
N LEU A 104 -0.01 -17.54 -7.93
CA LEU A 104 0.03 -17.94 -6.52
C LEU A 104 1.21 -18.86 -6.23
N ARG A 105 1.42 -19.89 -7.06
CA ARG A 105 2.59 -20.76 -6.96
C ARG A 105 3.90 -19.97 -6.99
N GLY A 106 4.02 -18.99 -7.89
CA GLY A 106 5.20 -18.13 -7.96
C GLY A 106 5.41 -17.23 -6.72
N LYS A 107 4.37 -17.02 -5.89
CA LYS A 107 4.49 -16.31 -4.61
C LYS A 107 4.87 -17.25 -3.48
N GLU A 108 4.29 -18.44 -3.45
CA GLU A 108 4.67 -19.52 -2.53
C GLU A 108 6.13 -19.92 -2.72
N GLU A 109 6.60 -20.09 -3.97
CA GLU A 109 8.00 -20.37 -4.29
C GLU A 109 8.95 -19.28 -3.75
N LYS A 110 8.53 -18.00 -3.81
CA LYS A 110 9.32 -16.90 -3.27
C LYS A 110 9.31 -16.87 -1.75
N LEU A 111 8.18 -17.19 -1.12
CA LEU A 111 8.09 -17.34 0.33
C LEU A 111 8.99 -18.48 0.80
N ASP A 112 8.95 -19.64 0.14
CA ASP A 112 9.82 -20.78 0.41
C ASP A 112 11.29 -20.40 0.31
N ALA A 113 11.67 -19.66 -0.74
CA ALA A 113 13.03 -19.14 -0.88
C ALA A 113 13.43 -18.16 0.22
N ILE A 114 12.49 -17.41 0.81
CA ILE A 114 12.75 -16.53 1.96
C ILE A 114 13.00 -17.37 3.21
N LEU A 115 12.14 -18.35 3.49
CA LEU A 115 12.26 -19.23 4.65
C LEU A 115 13.60 -19.98 4.62
N ASP A 116 13.93 -20.60 3.49
CA ASP A 116 15.19 -21.32 3.27
C ASP A 116 16.41 -20.42 3.50
N LYS A 117 16.49 -19.27 2.82
CA LYS A 117 17.62 -18.33 2.96
C LYS A 117 17.77 -17.71 4.35
N CYS A 118 16.70 -17.73 5.15
CA CYS A 118 16.69 -17.27 6.54
C CYS A 118 16.85 -18.41 7.55
N GLY A 119 16.92 -19.67 7.11
CA GLY A 119 17.04 -20.85 7.96
C GLY A 119 15.78 -21.15 8.77
N ILE A 120 14.61 -20.67 8.33
CA ILE A 120 13.33 -20.89 9.00
C ILE A 120 12.77 -22.25 8.56
N PRO A 121 12.59 -23.23 9.47
CA PRO A 121 12.12 -24.56 9.12
C PRO A 121 10.64 -24.53 8.74
N LYS A 122 10.33 -24.63 7.43
CA LYS A 122 8.97 -24.54 6.88
C LYS A 122 8.00 -25.53 7.54
N GLU A 123 8.47 -26.71 7.90
CA GLU A 123 7.67 -27.79 8.48
C GLU A 123 7.24 -27.51 9.94
N ARG A 124 7.89 -26.54 10.60
CA ARG A 124 7.59 -26.15 11.99
C ARG A 124 6.78 -24.87 12.10
N VAL A 125 6.65 -24.10 11.02
CA VAL A 125 5.90 -22.84 11.02
C VAL A 125 4.56 -23.02 10.33
N LYS A 126 3.52 -22.40 10.90
CA LYS A 126 2.24 -22.30 10.20
C LYS A 126 2.21 -21.04 9.34
N ILE A 127 2.00 -21.21 8.04
CA ILE A 127 1.91 -20.11 7.09
C ILE A 127 0.45 -19.67 6.96
N TYR A 128 0.23 -18.37 7.11
CA TYR A 128 -1.06 -17.71 6.93
C TYR A 128 -0.99 -16.80 5.72
N PHE A 129 -2.01 -16.90 4.86
CA PHE A 129 -2.22 -16.05 3.70
C PHE A 129 -3.35 -15.06 4.02
N ILE A 130 -3.09 -13.76 3.90
CA ILE A 130 -3.97 -12.67 4.31
C ILE A 130 -4.24 -11.81 3.09
N GLU A 131 -5.48 -11.37 2.88
CA GLU A 131 -5.77 -10.43 1.78
C GLU A 131 -4.94 -9.15 1.94
N HIS A 132 -4.37 -8.65 0.84
CA HIS A 132 -3.48 -7.49 0.84
C HIS A 132 -4.10 -6.27 1.54
N HIS A 133 -5.36 -5.96 1.21
CA HIS A 133 -6.06 -4.83 1.83
C HIS A 133 -6.48 -5.09 3.27
N LEU A 134 -6.67 -6.34 3.70
CA LEU A 134 -6.86 -6.66 5.12
C LEU A 134 -5.55 -6.47 5.90
N ALA A 135 -4.40 -6.77 5.30
CA ALA A 135 -3.11 -6.46 5.90
C ALA A 135 -2.95 -4.93 6.05
N HIS A 136 -3.24 -4.14 5.00
CA HIS A 136 -3.27 -2.67 5.13
C HIS A 136 -4.22 -2.18 6.22
N ALA A 137 -5.47 -2.66 6.23
CA ALA A 137 -6.44 -2.28 7.26
C ALA A 137 -5.96 -2.63 8.68
N SER A 138 -5.36 -3.81 8.84
CA SER A 138 -4.81 -4.31 10.09
C SER A 138 -3.56 -3.56 10.56
N SER A 139 -2.72 -3.07 9.65
CA SER A 139 -1.53 -2.28 9.99
C SER A 139 -1.90 -0.92 10.58
N ALA A 140 -3.04 -0.35 10.19
CA ALA A 140 -3.59 0.83 10.83
C ALA A 140 -4.37 0.48 12.11
N TYR A 141 -5.43 -0.32 11.99
CA TYR A 141 -6.38 -0.53 13.09
C TYR A 141 -5.72 -1.12 14.34
N HIS A 142 -5.05 -2.26 14.22
CA HIS A 142 -4.50 -2.95 15.40
C HIS A 142 -3.32 -2.21 16.05
N LEU A 143 -2.69 -1.27 15.34
CA LEU A 143 -1.59 -0.46 15.88
C LEU A 143 -2.03 0.93 16.34
N SER A 144 -3.25 1.36 16.03
CA SER A 144 -3.77 2.68 16.36
C SER A 144 -4.02 2.93 17.85
N GLY A 145 -4.29 1.87 18.62
CA GLY A 145 -4.81 1.98 19.98
C GLY A 145 -6.30 2.30 20.08
N MET A 146 -6.99 2.49 18.97
CA MET A 146 -8.44 2.68 18.94
C MET A 146 -9.17 1.37 19.25
N LYS A 147 -10.17 1.42 20.13
CA LYS A 147 -11.03 0.26 20.46
C LYS A 147 -12.03 -0.02 19.34
N ASP A 148 -12.59 1.05 18.77
CA ASP A 148 -13.53 1.01 17.65
C ASP A 148 -13.20 2.13 16.65
N CYS A 149 -13.36 1.85 15.36
CA CYS A 149 -13.17 2.82 14.29
C CYS A 149 -13.80 2.36 12.97
N ALA A 150 -14.04 3.33 12.10
CA ALA A 150 -14.10 3.11 10.67
C ALA A 150 -12.68 2.86 10.14
N ILE A 151 -12.55 2.02 9.12
CA ILE A 151 -11.27 1.64 8.53
C ILE A 151 -11.35 1.82 7.02
N MET A 152 -10.37 2.51 6.45
CA MET A 152 -10.22 2.72 5.03
C MET A 152 -8.83 2.25 4.59
N SER A 153 -8.76 1.55 3.46
CA SER A 153 -7.48 1.25 2.80
C SER A 153 -7.61 1.58 1.32
N ILE A 154 -6.76 2.47 0.80
CA ILE A 154 -6.73 2.84 -0.62
C ILE A 154 -5.32 2.66 -1.14
N ASP A 155 -5.18 1.82 -2.17
CA ASP A 155 -3.88 1.44 -2.71
C ASP A 155 -3.91 1.39 -4.25
N GLY A 156 -2.75 1.15 -4.87
CA GLY A 156 -2.67 0.88 -6.30
C GLY A 156 -3.46 -0.36 -6.67
N ALA A 157 -3.07 -1.50 -6.10
CA ALA A 157 -3.77 -2.77 -6.24
C ALA A 157 -3.29 -3.79 -5.20
N GLY A 158 -4.22 -4.50 -4.57
CA GLY A 158 -3.97 -5.82 -4.00
C GLY A 158 -4.10 -6.91 -5.05
N GLU A 159 -4.80 -7.99 -4.69
CA GLU A 159 -5.05 -9.11 -5.60
C GLU A 159 -6.05 -8.77 -6.70
N PHE A 160 -7.13 -8.11 -6.30
CA PHE A 160 -8.16 -7.53 -7.16
C PHE A 160 -8.72 -6.24 -6.58
N THR A 161 -8.78 -6.13 -5.26
CA THR A 161 -9.23 -4.93 -4.54
C THR A 161 -8.22 -3.79 -4.73
N SER A 162 -8.71 -2.56 -4.88
CA SER A 162 -7.92 -1.32 -4.90
C SER A 162 -8.33 -0.37 -3.76
N THR A 163 -9.54 -0.55 -3.24
CA THR A 163 -10.04 0.20 -2.09
C THR A 163 -10.90 -0.69 -1.22
N LEU A 164 -10.67 -0.66 0.09
CA LEU A 164 -11.43 -1.36 1.12
C LEU A 164 -12.01 -0.35 2.12
N PHE A 165 -13.30 -0.47 2.39
CA PHE A 165 -14.00 0.14 3.52
C PHE A 165 -14.37 -0.97 4.49
N ALA A 166 -14.06 -0.78 5.76
CA ALA A 166 -14.27 -1.76 6.82
C ALA A 166 -14.61 -1.06 8.14
N LYS A 167 -15.02 -1.86 9.11
CA LYS A 167 -15.19 -1.43 10.51
C LYS A 167 -14.50 -2.39 11.45
N SER A 168 -14.07 -1.87 12.59
CA SER A 168 -13.73 -2.72 13.73
C SER A 168 -14.98 -3.43 14.26
N GLU A 169 -14.93 -4.73 14.46
CA GLU A 169 -15.97 -5.50 15.12
C GLU A 169 -15.32 -6.56 16.02
N ASN A 170 -15.57 -6.48 17.33
CA ASN A 170 -15.02 -7.41 18.34
C ASN A 170 -13.49 -7.58 18.26
N GLY A 171 -12.76 -6.49 18.02
CA GLY A 171 -11.30 -6.55 17.91
C GLY A 171 -10.80 -7.01 16.54
N SER A 172 -11.66 -7.32 15.57
CA SER A 172 -11.30 -7.76 14.22
C SER A 172 -11.70 -6.74 13.15
N VAL A 173 -11.13 -6.87 11.94
CA VAL A 173 -11.50 -6.06 10.78
C VAL A 173 -12.64 -6.73 10.01
N LYS A 174 -13.79 -6.07 9.90
CA LYS A 174 -14.95 -6.53 9.12
C LYS A 174 -15.14 -5.69 7.87
N LYS A 175 -15.04 -6.33 6.70
CA LYS A 175 -15.24 -5.68 5.39
C LYS A 175 -16.69 -5.17 5.26
N ILE A 176 -16.85 -3.92 4.83
CA ILE A 176 -18.14 -3.30 4.47
C ILE A 176 -18.29 -3.28 2.96
N ARG A 177 -17.29 -2.72 2.27
CA ARG A 177 -17.31 -2.54 0.82
C ARG A 177 -15.91 -2.63 0.24
N GLU A 178 -15.82 -3.18 -0.96
CA GLU A 178 -14.61 -3.19 -1.75
C GLU A 178 -14.88 -2.54 -3.11
N ILE A 179 -13.91 -1.79 -3.60
CA ILE A 179 -13.81 -1.42 -5.00
C ILE A 179 -12.65 -2.21 -5.57
N ILE A 180 -12.94 -3.03 -6.58
CA ILE A 180 -11.92 -3.82 -7.28
C ILE A 180 -11.38 -3.08 -8.51
N LEU A 181 -10.33 -3.62 -9.11
CA LEU A 181 -9.79 -3.20 -10.40
C LEU A 181 -10.81 -3.38 -11.55
N PRO A 182 -10.68 -2.64 -12.67
CA PRO A 182 -9.57 -1.75 -13.03
C PRO A 182 -9.64 -0.34 -12.41
N ASP A 183 -10.71 0.00 -11.70
CA ASP A 183 -10.84 1.31 -11.05
C ASP A 183 -9.95 1.35 -9.81
N SER A 184 -8.96 2.26 -9.81
CA SER A 184 -8.01 2.44 -8.72
C SER A 184 -7.57 3.89 -8.65
N LEU A 185 -7.71 4.49 -7.46
CA LEU A 185 -7.22 5.85 -7.19
C LEU A 185 -5.69 5.90 -7.22
N GLY A 186 -5.02 4.83 -6.75
CA GLY A 186 -3.56 4.72 -6.84
C GLY A 186 -3.08 4.67 -8.29
N PHE A 187 -3.70 3.85 -9.15
CA PHE A 187 -3.33 3.79 -10.57
C PHE A 187 -3.70 5.07 -11.34
N PHE A 188 -4.81 5.74 -10.99
CA PHE A 188 -5.13 7.06 -11.51
C PHE A 188 -4.00 8.05 -11.20
N TYR A 189 -3.62 8.16 -9.93
CA TYR A 189 -2.60 9.11 -9.49
C TYR A 189 -1.22 8.79 -10.07
N ALA A 190 -0.83 7.51 -10.11
CA ALA A 190 0.42 7.03 -10.72
C ALA A 190 0.46 7.30 -12.23
N THR A 191 -0.66 7.14 -12.94
CA THR A 191 -0.73 7.44 -14.39
C THR A 191 -0.43 8.91 -14.67
N ILE A 192 -1.02 9.82 -13.88
CA ILE A 192 -0.75 11.25 -14.00
C ILE A 192 0.69 11.57 -13.59
N THR A 193 1.18 10.96 -12.51
CA THR A 193 2.57 11.10 -12.04
C THR A 193 3.56 10.83 -13.16
N GLU A 194 3.36 9.75 -13.92
CA GLU A 194 4.22 9.43 -15.05
C GLU A 194 4.09 10.39 -16.24
N TYR A 195 2.87 10.85 -16.53
CA TYR A 195 2.63 11.86 -17.56
C TYR A 195 3.30 13.21 -17.22
N LEU A 196 3.35 13.56 -15.94
CA LEU A 196 4.04 14.73 -15.41
C LEU A 196 5.56 14.55 -15.30
N GLY A 197 6.11 13.48 -15.89
CA GLY A 197 7.53 13.24 -16.01
C GLY A 197 8.20 12.68 -14.76
N PHE A 198 7.41 12.29 -13.75
CA PHE A 198 7.92 11.67 -12.53
C PHE A 198 7.88 10.13 -12.63
N GLU A 199 8.61 9.45 -11.75
CA GLU A 199 8.64 7.99 -11.69
C GLU A 199 7.41 7.45 -10.94
N THR A 200 6.80 6.36 -11.39
CA THR A 200 5.66 5.75 -10.67
C THR A 200 6.15 4.95 -9.47
N ASN A 201 5.37 4.93 -8.39
CA ASN A 201 5.70 4.36 -7.08
C ASN A 201 6.84 5.09 -6.33
N ASP A 202 7.17 6.30 -6.78
CA ASP A 202 8.17 7.16 -6.14
C ASP A 202 7.82 8.64 -6.31
N GLY A 203 7.34 9.04 -7.48
CA GLY A 203 7.12 10.43 -7.84
C GLY A 203 5.80 11.04 -7.36
N GLU A 204 4.89 10.25 -6.79
CA GLU A 204 3.53 10.69 -6.44
C GLU A 204 3.55 11.88 -5.46
N TYR A 205 4.48 11.89 -4.49
CA TYR A 205 4.60 13.03 -3.57
C TYR A 205 5.02 14.33 -4.28
N LYS A 206 5.69 14.24 -5.43
CA LYS A 206 6.05 15.42 -6.23
C LYS A 206 4.83 16.01 -6.92
N VAL A 207 3.88 15.19 -7.38
CA VAL A 207 2.59 15.67 -7.90
C VAL A 207 1.82 16.39 -6.79
N MET A 208 1.78 15.81 -5.59
CA MET A 208 1.16 16.44 -4.42
C MET A 208 1.79 17.80 -4.08
N GLY A 209 3.12 17.89 -4.14
CA GLY A 209 3.91 19.11 -3.92
C GLY A 209 3.78 20.14 -5.05
N MET A 210 3.52 19.70 -6.28
CA MET A 210 3.32 20.54 -7.45
C MET A 210 1.88 21.07 -7.56
N ALA A 211 0.90 20.34 -7.03
CA ALA A 211 -0.51 20.71 -7.05
C ALA A 211 -0.89 22.11 -6.51
N PRO A 212 -0.25 22.69 -5.47
CA PRO A 212 -0.63 24.02 -4.98
C PRO A 212 -0.23 25.17 -5.92
N TYR A 213 0.62 24.92 -6.94
CA TYR A 213 1.01 25.93 -7.92
C TYR A 213 0.04 26.03 -9.10
N GLY A 214 -0.93 25.11 -9.19
CA GLY A 214 -1.90 25.09 -10.27
C GLY A 214 -3.27 25.63 -9.88
N ASP A 215 -4.16 25.55 -10.85
CA ASP A 215 -5.57 25.91 -10.76
C ASP A 215 -6.34 24.68 -11.24
N PRO A 216 -7.06 23.98 -10.35
CA PRO A 216 -7.73 22.73 -10.70
C PRO A 216 -8.92 22.95 -11.63
N SER A 217 -9.41 24.18 -11.83
CA SER A 217 -10.53 24.48 -12.73
C SER A 217 -10.13 24.47 -14.20
N LYS A 218 -8.83 24.63 -14.51
CA LYS A 218 -8.32 24.66 -15.89
C LYS A 218 -8.26 23.30 -16.58
N VAL A 219 -8.47 22.20 -15.85
CA VAL A 219 -8.42 20.83 -16.40
C VAL A 219 -9.64 20.04 -15.92
N ASP A 220 -10.51 19.64 -16.84
CA ASP A 220 -11.67 18.80 -16.50
C ASP A 220 -11.24 17.33 -16.29
N MET A 221 -11.13 16.96 -15.02
CA MET A 221 -10.72 15.61 -14.62
C MET A 221 -11.84 14.56 -14.74
N ASN A 222 -13.11 14.96 -14.95
CA ASN A 222 -14.23 14.01 -15.09
C ASN A 222 -14.10 13.13 -16.34
N ARG A 223 -13.34 13.58 -17.35
CA ARG A 223 -13.01 12.79 -18.54
C ARG A 223 -12.06 11.63 -18.24
N VAL A 224 -11.29 11.71 -17.15
CA VAL A 224 -10.25 10.74 -16.75
C VAL A 224 -10.74 9.83 -15.62
N ILE A 225 -11.39 10.42 -14.62
CA ILE A 225 -11.97 9.69 -13.49
C ILE A 225 -13.27 10.38 -13.06
N ARG A 226 -14.34 9.60 -12.92
CA ARG A 226 -15.67 10.13 -12.56
C ARG A 226 -16.26 9.37 -11.39
N TYR A 227 -16.88 10.10 -10.46
CA TYR A 227 -17.68 9.52 -9.41
C TYR A 227 -19.04 9.06 -9.96
N THR A 228 -19.49 7.86 -9.61
CA THR A 228 -20.80 7.30 -10.04
C THR A 228 -21.21 6.16 -9.14
N ASP A 229 -22.50 6.04 -8.83
CA ASP A 229 -23.10 4.89 -8.12
C ASP A 229 -22.40 4.54 -6.80
N LYS A 230 -22.16 5.55 -5.95
CA LYS A 230 -21.41 5.40 -4.70
C LYS A 230 -20.01 4.80 -4.89
N SER A 231 -19.42 5.03 -6.06
CA SER A 231 -18.14 4.49 -6.50
C SER A 231 -17.48 5.48 -7.46
N PHE A 232 -16.45 5.04 -8.19
CA PHE A 232 -15.86 5.80 -9.28
C PHE A 232 -15.49 4.89 -10.46
N ARG A 233 -15.34 5.50 -11.63
CA ARG A 233 -14.85 4.86 -12.85
C ARG A 233 -13.64 5.62 -13.39
N CYS A 234 -12.55 4.92 -13.56
CA CYS A 234 -11.40 5.35 -14.32
C CYS A 234 -11.67 5.13 -15.81
N ASN A 235 -11.35 6.12 -16.63
CA ASN A 235 -11.51 5.99 -18.07
C ASN A 235 -10.36 5.14 -18.66
N ASP A 236 -10.73 4.03 -19.31
CA ASP A 236 -9.82 3.07 -19.93
C ASP A 236 -8.99 3.62 -21.11
N ASP A 237 -9.33 4.81 -21.60
CA ASP A 237 -8.54 5.51 -22.60
C ASP A 237 -7.41 6.35 -21.97
N TYR A 238 -7.39 6.51 -20.64
CA TYR A 238 -6.42 7.36 -19.92
C TYR A 238 -5.66 6.59 -18.85
N VAL A 239 -6.36 5.92 -17.93
CA VAL A 239 -5.75 5.38 -16.70
C VAL A 239 -5.20 3.98 -16.91
N TRP A 240 -3.91 3.79 -16.59
CA TRP A 240 -3.24 2.49 -16.55
C TRP A 240 -3.50 1.61 -17.78
N VAL A 241 -3.29 2.17 -18.98
CA VAL A 241 -3.86 1.58 -20.20
C VAL A 241 -3.17 0.29 -20.65
N THR A 242 -3.91 -0.49 -21.45
CA THR A 242 -3.39 -1.71 -22.08
C THR A 242 -2.24 -1.40 -23.05
N ARG A 243 -1.39 -2.41 -23.34
CA ARG A 243 -0.15 -2.19 -24.11
C ARG A 243 -0.34 -1.47 -25.44
N SER A 244 -1.43 -1.74 -26.16
CA SER A 244 -1.71 -1.12 -27.46
C SER A 244 -2.05 0.37 -27.38
N ARG A 245 -2.51 0.85 -26.23
CA ARG A 245 -2.96 2.23 -25.99
C ARG A 245 -1.89 3.12 -25.34
N ARG A 246 -0.82 2.53 -24.82
CA ARG A 246 0.27 3.27 -24.16
C ARG A 246 0.94 4.23 -25.13
N TYR A 247 1.36 5.39 -24.61
CA TYR A 247 2.16 6.34 -25.37
C TYR A 247 3.50 5.71 -25.82
N ASP A 248 4.18 5.05 -24.89
CA ASP A 248 5.37 4.23 -25.14
C ASP A 248 5.25 2.87 -24.41
N LYS A 249 5.93 1.83 -24.90
CA LYS A 249 5.87 0.47 -24.35
C LYS A 249 6.13 0.41 -22.84
N ASN A 250 6.99 1.29 -22.32
CA ASN A 250 7.40 1.35 -20.93
C ASN A 250 6.54 2.27 -20.06
N LYS A 251 5.53 2.93 -20.64
CA LYS A 251 4.66 3.89 -19.94
C LYS A 251 3.31 3.26 -19.59
N VAL A 252 2.60 3.85 -18.64
CA VAL A 252 1.24 3.47 -18.24
C VAL A 252 0.19 4.48 -18.69
N PHE A 253 0.60 5.71 -19.02
CA PHE A 253 -0.27 6.72 -19.64
C PHE A 253 -0.45 6.50 -21.15
N SER A 254 -1.55 7.05 -21.68
CA SER A 254 -2.02 6.75 -23.03
C SER A 254 -1.56 7.74 -24.09
N LYS A 255 -1.65 7.33 -25.37
CA LYS A 255 -1.51 8.24 -26.52
C LYS A 255 -2.56 9.35 -26.47
N LYS A 256 -3.78 9.02 -26.04
CA LYS A 256 -4.90 9.97 -25.90
C LYS A 256 -4.59 11.10 -24.92
N MET A 257 -3.88 10.83 -23.83
CA MET A 257 -3.41 11.89 -22.92
C MET A 257 -2.48 12.87 -23.62
N VAL A 258 -1.61 12.38 -24.50
CA VAL A 258 -0.70 13.24 -25.27
C VAL A 258 -1.43 14.02 -26.36
N GLU A 259 -2.44 13.41 -26.99
CA GLU A 259 -3.32 14.09 -27.95
C GLU A 259 -4.14 15.21 -27.28
N ASP A 260 -4.69 14.96 -26.10
CA ASP A 260 -5.59 15.90 -25.43
C ASP A 260 -4.85 17.00 -24.63
N TRP A 261 -3.68 16.71 -24.06
CA TRP A 261 -2.95 17.63 -23.15
C TRP A 261 -1.56 18.04 -23.65
N GLY A 262 -1.11 17.50 -24.78
CA GLY A 262 0.22 17.75 -25.34
C GLY A 262 1.29 16.80 -24.76
N PRO A 263 2.57 17.04 -25.09
CA PRO A 263 3.66 16.13 -24.74
C PRO A 263 3.78 15.94 -23.22
N PRO A 264 4.22 14.75 -22.75
CA PRO A 264 4.50 14.55 -21.33
C PRO A 264 5.59 15.53 -20.87
N ARG A 265 5.52 15.92 -19.60
CA ARG A 265 6.44 16.91 -19.03
C ARG A 265 7.88 16.40 -19.07
N LYS A 266 8.82 17.30 -19.34
CA LYS A 266 10.26 17.05 -19.26
C LYS A 266 10.94 18.08 -18.36
N GLY A 267 11.99 17.66 -17.66
CA GLY A 267 12.74 18.50 -16.73
C GLY A 267 12.00 18.75 -15.42
N ASP A 268 12.53 19.66 -14.60
CA ASP A 268 12.06 19.86 -13.22
C ASP A 268 11.23 21.14 -13.00
N ALA A 269 11.24 22.08 -13.95
CA ALA A 269 10.62 23.40 -13.79
C ALA A 269 9.09 23.36 -13.60
N LEU A 270 8.55 24.15 -12.68
CA LEU A 270 7.10 24.32 -12.52
C LEU A 270 6.57 25.13 -13.70
N GLN A 271 5.85 24.49 -14.63
CA GLN A 271 5.40 25.10 -15.88
C GLN A 271 3.94 24.79 -16.17
N GLU A 272 3.27 25.73 -16.83
CA GLU A 272 1.96 25.49 -17.46
C GLU A 272 2.13 24.59 -18.70
N PRO A 273 1.14 23.73 -19.01
CA PRO A 273 -0.12 23.50 -18.28
C PRO A 273 0.01 22.50 -17.13
N TYR A 274 1.18 21.89 -16.93
CA TYR A 274 1.37 20.73 -16.05
C TYR A 274 1.00 20.98 -14.59
N ILE A 275 1.27 22.17 -14.05
CA ILE A 275 0.88 22.54 -12.68
C ILE A 275 -0.64 22.48 -12.49
N HIS A 276 -1.43 22.86 -13.51
CA HIS A 276 -2.89 22.77 -13.48
C HIS A 276 -3.38 21.32 -13.54
N ILE A 277 -2.69 20.45 -14.30
CA ILE A 277 -2.97 19.01 -14.32
C ILE A 277 -2.73 18.41 -12.93
N ALA A 278 -1.59 18.72 -12.29
CA ALA A 278 -1.29 18.26 -10.93
C ALA A 278 -2.35 18.75 -9.92
N ALA A 279 -2.76 20.02 -10.01
CA ALA A 279 -3.81 20.59 -9.18
C ALA A 279 -5.16 19.86 -9.35
N ALA A 280 -5.61 19.66 -10.59
CA ALA A 280 -6.87 18.99 -10.89
C ALA A 280 -6.84 17.52 -10.46
N THR A 281 -5.72 16.83 -10.62
CA THR A 281 -5.53 15.44 -10.16
C THR A 281 -5.62 15.32 -8.66
N GLN A 282 -4.94 16.21 -7.93
CA GLN A 282 -5.00 16.25 -6.47
C GLN A 282 -6.43 16.52 -5.99
N LYS A 283 -7.11 17.51 -6.58
CA LYS A 283 -8.51 17.82 -6.23
C LYS A 283 -9.45 16.63 -6.50
N ALA A 284 -9.31 15.96 -7.64
CA ALA A 284 -10.15 14.81 -7.98
C ALA A 284 -9.93 13.62 -7.04
N LEU A 285 -8.67 13.33 -6.67
CA LEU A 285 -8.35 12.31 -5.66
C LEU A 285 -9.08 12.62 -4.35
N GLU A 286 -8.92 13.83 -3.84
CA GLU A 286 -9.53 14.25 -2.59
C GLU A 286 -11.06 14.18 -2.64
N ASP A 287 -11.68 14.82 -3.62
CA ASP A 287 -13.15 14.88 -3.70
C ASP A 287 -13.78 13.50 -3.84
N ILE A 288 -13.16 12.59 -4.61
CA ILE A 288 -13.66 11.21 -4.74
C ILE A 288 -13.48 10.46 -3.43
N THR A 289 -12.32 10.55 -2.78
CA THR A 289 -12.09 9.86 -1.51
C THR A 289 -13.05 10.32 -0.41
N LEU A 290 -13.29 11.64 -0.27
CA LEU A 290 -14.25 12.15 0.70
C LEU A 290 -15.66 11.61 0.43
N LYS A 291 -16.13 11.64 -0.82
CA LYS A 291 -17.45 11.09 -1.18
C LYS A 291 -17.56 9.59 -0.92
N LEU A 292 -16.50 8.82 -1.17
CA LEU A 292 -16.51 7.39 -0.87
C LEU A 292 -16.58 7.14 0.64
N MET A 293 -15.83 7.89 1.44
CA MET A 293 -15.90 7.82 2.90
C MET A 293 -17.31 8.18 3.39
N GLU A 294 -17.91 9.25 2.88
CA GLU A 294 -19.29 9.62 3.21
C GLU A 294 -20.27 8.48 2.89
N ASP A 295 -20.19 7.90 1.69
CA ASP A 295 -21.15 6.89 1.26
C ASP A 295 -21.02 5.54 1.98
N HIS A 296 -19.80 5.14 2.37
CA HIS A 296 -19.54 3.80 2.91
C HIS A 296 -19.23 3.77 4.41
N LEU A 297 -18.86 4.89 5.01
CA LEU A 297 -18.40 4.94 6.41
C LEU A 297 -19.18 5.91 7.30
N THR A 298 -20.16 6.68 6.80
CA THR A 298 -20.91 7.64 7.64
C THR A 298 -21.50 7.01 8.90
N ASP A 299 -22.17 5.88 8.78
CA ASP A 299 -22.82 5.23 9.93
C ASP A 299 -21.77 4.70 10.92
N THR A 300 -20.72 4.04 10.42
CA THR A 300 -19.61 3.58 11.26
C THR A 300 -18.88 4.73 11.94
N LEU A 301 -18.64 5.85 11.25
CA LEU A 301 -18.01 7.03 11.84
C LEU A 301 -18.88 7.62 12.95
N LYS A 302 -20.20 7.67 12.79
CA LYS A 302 -21.12 8.11 13.86
C LYS A 302 -21.07 7.15 15.06
N GLU A 303 -21.11 5.84 14.82
CA GLU A 303 -21.04 4.80 15.85
C GLU A 303 -19.72 4.81 16.63
N THR A 304 -18.61 5.17 15.97
CA THR A 304 -17.25 5.14 16.52
C THR A 304 -16.72 6.51 16.93
N ASN A 305 -17.61 7.48 17.13
CA ASN A 305 -17.28 8.86 17.52
C ASN A 305 -16.23 9.54 16.61
N GLY A 306 -16.34 9.28 15.30
CA GLY A 306 -15.51 9.86 14.26
C GLY A 306 -14.07 9.34 14.21
N ARG A 307 -13.81 8.15 14.75
CA ARG A 307 -12.49 7.49 14.66
C ARG A 307 -12.30 6.83 13.30
N LEU A 308 -11.26 7.23 12.59
CA LEU A 308 -10.90 6.69 11.28
C LEU A 308 -9.45 6.18 11.27
N CYS A 309 -9.27 4.93 10.88
CA CYS A 309 -7.96 4.36 10.54
C CYS A 309 -7.78 4.36 9.01
N PHE A 310 -6.61 4.78 8.52
CA PHE A 310 -6.31 4.88 7.10
C PHE A 310 -4.94 4.30 6.74
N ALA A 311 -4.89 3.45 5.70
CA ALA A 311 -3.69 2.81 5.16
C ALA A 311 -3.78 2.60 3.63
N GLY A 312 -2.78 1.93 3.05
CA GLY A 312 -2.58 1.79 1.60
C GLY A 312 -1.79 2.97 1.03
N GLY A 313 -1.12 2.80 -0.11
CA GLY A 313 -0.16 3.79 -0.62
C GLY A 313 -0.73 5.21 -0.79
N VAL A 314 -2.04 5.34 -1.04
CA VAL A 314 -2.71 6.65 -1.16
C VAL A 314 -2.80 7.39 0.18
N ALA A 315 -2.75 6.69 1.32
CA ALA A 315 -2.74 7.30 2.64
C ALA A 315 -1.44 8.07 2.95
N LEU A 316 -0.40 7.95 2.13
CA LEU A 316 0.78 8.83 2.18
C LEU A 316 0.50 10.25 1.66
N ASN A 317 -0.66 10.51 1.07
CA ASN A 317 -1.05 11.83 0.58
C ASN A 317 -1.50 12.72 1.76
N VAL A 318 -0.55 13.51 2.29
CA VAL A 318 -0.82 14.38 3.46
C VAL A 318 -1.87 15.47 3.21
N LYS A 319 -2.08 15.88 1.95
CA LYS A 319 -3.15 16.83 1.61
C LYS A 319 -4.54 16.20 1.72
N LEU A 320 -4.69 14.96 1.25
CA LEU A 320 -5.89 14.16 1.48
C LEU A 320 -6.11 13.94 2.98
N ASN A 321 -5.06 13.57 3.73
CA ASN A 321 -5.16 13.34 5.17
C ASN A 321 -5.62 14.61 5.91
N LYS A 322 -5.12 15.79 5.53
CA LYS A 322 -5.60 17.08 6.05
C LYS A 322 -7.10 17.26 5.81
N ARG A 323 -7.58 17.02 4.58
CA ARG A 323 -9.01 17.15 4.27
C ARG A 323 -9.89 16.14 5.01
N LEU A 324 -9.39 14.92 5.24
CA LEU A 324 -10.08 13.94 6.08
C LEU A 324 -10.17 14.43 7.53
N LEU A 325 -9.08 14.96 8.09
CA LEU A 325 -9.04 15.48 9.46
C LEU A 325 -9.94 16.71 9.66
N GLU A 326 -10.08 17.57 8.64
CA GLU A 326 -10.97 18.74 8.65
C GLU A 326 -12.44 18.38 8.42
N HIS A 327 -12.75 17.14 8.03
CA HIS A 327 -14.11 16.72 7.72
C HIS A 327 -14.97 16.58 9.00
N PRO A 328 -16.23 17.08 9.03
CA PRO A 328 -17.04 17.06 10.25
C PRO A 328 -17.29 15.68 10.88
N LEU A 329 -17.30 14.62 10.07
CA LEU A 329 -17.48 13.23 10.51
C LEU A 329 -16.24 12.61 11.15
N VAL A 330 -15.05 13.18 10.97
CA VAL A 330 -13.79 12.64 11.50
C VAL A 330 -13.36 13.49 12.68
N LYS A 331 -13.16 12.86 13.83
CA LYS A 331 -12.67 13.49 15.07
C LYS A 331 -11.27 13.06 15.42
N GLU A 332 -10.91 11.84 15.02
CA GLU A 332 -9.60 11.25 15.26
C GLU A 332 -9.20 10.45 14.03
N LEU A 333 -8.02 10.74 13.48
CA LEU A 333 -7.49 10.07 12.30
C LEU A 333 -6.15 9.42 12.65
N PHE A 334 -6.08 8.10 12.51
CA PHE A 334 -4.82 7.36 12.53
C PHE A 334 -4.42 6.98 11.10
N VAL A 335 -3.30 7.51 10.63
CA VAL A 335 -2.69 7.11 9.35
C VAL A 335 -1.48 6.24 9.65
N GLN A 336 -1.42 5.05 9.05
CA GLN A 336 -0.26 4.18 9.25
C GLN A 336 1.02 4.86 8.68
N PRO A 337 2.09 5.05 9.47
CA PRO A 337 3.31 5.71 8.98
C PRO A 337 3.97 4.99 7.80
N ALA A 338 3.99 3.66 7.84
CA ALA A 338 4.35 2.80 6.71
C ALA A 338 3.09 2.42 5.91
N ALA A 339 2.34 3.40 5.39
CA ALA A 339 1.06 3.13 4.72
C ALA A 339 1.19 2.42 3.36
N ASN A 340 2.35 2.51 2.72
CA ASN A 340 2.65 1.76 1.49
C ASN A 340 2.81 0.26 1.76
N ASP A 341 3.18 -0.50 0.73
CA ASP A 341 3.24 -1.96 0.78
C ASP A 341 4.22 -2.51 1.82
N SER A 342 5.23 -1.75 2.25
CA SER A 342 6.11 -2.20 3.32
C SER A 342 5.38 -2.37 4.66
N GLY A 343 4.30 -1.61 4.91
CA GLY A 343 3.44 -1.78 6.09
C GLY A 343 2.61 -3.05 6.09
N THR A 344 2.47 -3.74 4.96
CA THR A 344 1.69 -4.99 4.90
C THR A 344 2.34 -6.12 5.68
N ALA A 345 3.66 -6.11 5.87
CA ALA A 345 4.34 -7.06 6.76
C ALA A 345 3.85 -6.91 8.21
N LEU A 346 3.79 -5.67 8.72
CA LEU A 346 3.22 -5.36 10.04
C LEU A 346 1.77 -5.79 10.11
N GLY A 347 0.97 -5.38 9.12
CA GLY A 347 -0.45 -5.65 9.05
C GLY A 347 -0.81 -7.14 9.01
N ALA A 348 -0.07 -7.92 8.23
CA ALA A 348 -0.22 -9.36 8.15
C ALA A 348 0.04 -10.01 9.51
N ALA A 349 1.14 -9.64 10.18
CA ALA A 349 1.48 -10.20 11.48
C ALA A 349 0.48 -9.82 12.56
N THR A 350 0.05 -8.55 12.64
CA THR A 350 -0.97 -8.10 13.60
C THR A 350 -2.33 -8.76 13.34
N TYR A 351 -2.68 -8.99 12.07
CA TYR A 351 -3.92 -9.69 11.70
C TYR A 351 -3.92 -11.14 12.20
N VAL A 352 -2.81 -11.87 11.96
CA VAL A 352 -2.67 -13.26 12.42
C VAL A 352 -2.60 -13.34 13.93
N ALA A 353 -1.86 -12.46 14.59
CA ALA A 353 -1.79 -12.40 16.05
C ALA A 353 -3.20 -12.20 16.66
N ASN A 354 -3.98 -11.25 16.15
CA ASN A 354 -5.37 -11.03 16.57
C ASN A 354 -6.26 -12.27 16.32
N LYS A 355 -6.15 -12.88 15.13
CA LYS A 355 -6.90 -14.11 14.79
C LYS A 355 -6.58 -15.29 15.71
N LEU A 356 -5.39 -15.31 16.30
CA LEU A 356 -4.95 -16.33 17.26
C LEU A 356 -5.23 -15.95 18.72
N GLY A 357 -5.96 -14.85 18.95
CA GLY A 357 -6.37 -14.42 20.28
C GLY A 357 -5.34 -13.56 21.01
N GLU A 358 -4.25 -13.14 20.36
CA GLU A 358 -3.32 -12.20 20.98
C GLU A 358 -3.88 -10.79 20.99
N ARG A 359 -3.71 -10.11 22.13
CA ARG A 359 -3.97 -8.68 22.23
C ARG A 359 -2.78 -7.92 21.67
N ILE A 360 -3.02 -7.13 20.63
CA ILE A 360 -1.99 -6.32 20.00
C ILE A 360 -1.71 -5.08 20.84
N THR A 361 -0.43 -4.81 21.08
CA THR A 361 0.01 -3.57 21.74
C THR A 361 0.00 -2.43 20.72
N PRO A 362 -0.65 -1.29 21.01
CA PRO A 362 -0.62 -0.12 20.14
C PRO A 362 0.82 0.33 19.86
N MET A 363 1.04 0.92 18.69
CA MET A 363 2.34 1.45 18.32
C MET A 363 2.50 2.86 18.88
N GLU A 364 3.50 3.07 19.74
CA GLU A 364 3.80 4.38 20.33
C GLU A 364 4.85 5.17 19.53
N HIS A 365 5.67 4.47 18.74
CA HIS A 365 6.75 5.07 17.95
C HIS A 365 7.07 4.24 16.71
N VAL A 366 7.83 4.81 15.78
CA VAL A 366 8.27 4.15 14.54
C VAL A 366 9.75 3.70 14.56
N TYR A 367 10.44 3.83 15.69
CA TYR A 367 11.84 3.42 15.88
C TYR A 367 12.01 1.89 15.99
N LEU A 368 11.68 1.16 14.92
CA LEU A 368 11.69 -0.31 14.87
C LEU A 368 12.84 -0.91 14.04
N GLY A 369 13.62 -0.03 13.39
CA GLY A 369 14.74 -0.39 12.52
C GLY A 369 16.07 -0.55 13.28
N PRO A 370 17.20 -0.61 12.53
CA PRO A 370 18.53 -0.72 13.12
C PRO A 370 18.84 0.44 14.07
N GLU A 371 19.53 0.12 15.16
CA GLU A 371 20.15 1.07 16.07
C GLU A 371 21.64 0.71 16.20
N TYR A 372 22.45 1.70 16.59
CA TYR A 372 23.89 1.54 16.72
C TYR A 372 24.34 2.15 18.04
N SER A 373 25.17 1.42 18.78
CA SER A 373 25.83 1.91 19.98
C SER A 373 26.88 2.97 19.67
N ASN A 374 27.24 3.79 20.66
CA ASN A 374 28.34 4.74 20.53
C ASN A 374 29.65 4.06 20.13
N ASP A 375 29.91 2.84 20.61
CA ASP A 375 31.11 2.08 20.25
C ASP A 375 31.11 1.63 18.78
N GLU A 376 29.96 1.22 18.24
CA GLU A 376 29.83 0.88 16.81
C GLU A 376 30.01 2.12 15.92
N ILE A 377 29.46 3.25 16.32
CA ILE A 377 29.61 4.54 15.62
C ILE A 377 31.09 4.96 15.67
N LYS A 378 31.70 4.95 16.85
CA LYS A 378 33.11 5.29 17.07
C LYS A 378 34.04 4.41 16.24
N SER A 379 33.85 3.09 16.28
CA SER A 379 34.62 2.14 15.49
C SER A 379 34.54 2.42 13.98
N THR A 380 33.36 2.83 13.50
CA THR A 380 33.17 3.26 12.11
C THR A 380 33.94 4.54 11.81
N LEU A 381 33.83 5.57 12.66
CA LEU A 381 34.55 6.84 12.50
C LEU A 381 36.07 6.65 12.51
N ASP A 382 36.58 5.84 13.44
CA ASP A 382 38.01 5.49 13.56
C ASP A 382 38.49 4.76 12.30
N THR A 383 37.71 3.80 11.78
CA THR A 383 38.03 3.06 10.54
C THR A 383 38.19 3.99 9.34
N TYR A 384 37.32 4.99 9.21
CA TYR A 384 37.38 5.98 8.13
C TYR A 384 38.24 7.21 8.46
N LYS A 385 38.89 7.23 9.64
CA LYS A 385 39.73 8.34 10.13
C LYS A 385 39.00 9.68 10.11
N ILE A 386 37.72 9.68 10.47
CA ILE A 386 36.90 10.90 10.56
C ILE A 386 37.11 11.51 11.95
N PRO A 387 37.52 12.78 12.08
CA PRO A 387 37.62 13.45 13.37
C PRO A 387 36.24 13.62 14.03
N TYR A 388 36.15 13.40 15.33
CA TYR A 388 34.96 13.66 16.15
C TYR A 388 35.37 14.13 17.56
N GLU A 389 34.44 14.79 18.26
CA GLU A 389 34.56 15.21 19.66
C GLU A 389 33.71 14.34 20.58
#